data_AF-A0A1X0NPA4-F1
#
_entry.id   AF-A0A1X0NPA4-F1
#
_cell.length_a   1.000
_cell.length_b   1.000
_cell.length_c   1.000
_cell.angle_alpha   90.00
_cell.angle_beta   90.00
_cell.angle_gamma   90.00
#
_symmetry.space_group_name_H-M   'P 1'
#
loop_
_entity.id
_entity.type
_entity.pdbx_description
1 polymer ?
#
loop_
_entity_poly.entity_id
_entity_poly.type
_entity_poly.pdbx_seq_one_letter_code
_entity_poly.pdbx_strand_id
1 'polypeptide(L)'
;MKSGVSCMRRVCSAPLVFSATTSLRCGSSSPWIARLLYGSSTTPLFGLRSTTYAWSKGDGTNVQDTKTVQEENDAARVLYCKALIHACGGGRLARDWVAGYSALVCSSEPLLVLALRHNGTEQDLERYRNHLLANLNSSRAKNDNNNHDNSNQNNNSNYNSNSSSSNSSTATLEQLGDLPEVRCFVYDAMRAAAFHRRHKVPEEERQRLYAVARSFGLPEDTARGLWWVVEKEGAIEREKQRAFDHPWCE
;
A
#
# COMPACT_ATOMS: atom_id res chain seq x y z
N MET A 1 -8.08 53.74 -38.50
CA MET A 1 -8.58 53.07 -37.28
C MET A 1 -8.29 51.58 -37.42
N LYS A 2 -7.70 50.97 -36.38
CA LYS A 2 -7.12 49.62 -36.38
C LYS A 2 -8.20 48.53 -36.23
N SER A 3 -8.02 47.46 -37.01
CA SER A 3 -8.21 46.02 -36.69
C SER A 3 -9.52 45.53 -36.07
N GLY A 4 -10.12 44.53 -36.74
CA GLY A 4 -11.11 43.62 -36.15
C GLY A 4 -11.39 42.40 -37.02
N VAL A 5 -10.37 41.56 -37.29
CA VAL A 5 -10.57 40.24 -37.92
C VAL A 5 -10.95 39.24 -36.83
N SER A 6 -12.24 38.90 -36.76
CA SER A 6 -12.75 37.84 -35.90
C SER A 6 -12.51 36.48 -36.56
N CYS A 7 -11.54 35.72 -36.03
CA CYS A 7 -11.25 34.36 -36.45
C CYS A 7 -12.12 33.39 -35.61
N MET A 8 -13.25 32.96 -36.16
CA MET A 8 -13.99 31.80 -35.63
C MET A 8 -13.21 30.52 -35.93
N ARG A 9 -12.47 30.00 -34.95
CA ARG A 9 -11.98 28.62 -34.98
C ARG A 9 -13.10 27.68 -34.54
N ARG A 10 -13.67 26.94 -35.51
CA ARG A 10 -14.41 25.71 -35.23
C ARG A 10 -13.44 24.71 -34.62
N VAL A 11 -13.68 24.31 -33.38
CA VAL A 11 -13.02 23.15 -32.77
C VAL A 11 -13.75 21.91 -33.29
N CYS A 12 -13.09 21.16 -34.16
CA CYS A 12 -13.52 19.82 -34.53
C CYS A 12 -13.38 18.92 -33.28
N SER A 13 -14.51 18.46 -32.74
CA SER A 13 -14.53 17.39 -31.75
C SER A 13 -14.13 16.08 -32.43
N ALA A 14 -12.88 15.66 -32.26
CA ALA A 14 -12.48 14.29 -32.56
C ALA A 14 -12.90 13.38 -31.40
N PRO A 15 -13.55 12.22 -31.64
CA PRO A 15 -13.78 11.26 -30.59
C PRO A 15 -12.43 10.66 -30.17
N LEU A 16 -12.08 10.81 -28.90
CA LEU A 16 -10.97 10.08 -28.28
C LEU A 16 -11.35 8.60 -28.26
N VAL A 17 -10.83 7.86 -29.24
CA VAL A 17 -10.76 6.41 -29.20
C VAL A 17 -9.78 6.06 -28.08
N PHE A 18 -10.30 5.75 -26.89
CA PHE A 18 -9.53 5.12 -25.83
C PHE A 18 -9.21 3.69 -26.29
N SER A 19 -8.05 3.50 -26.92
CA SER A 19 -7.47 2.16 -27.10
C SER A 19 -7.02 1.66 -25.72
N ALA A 20 -7.92 0.94 -25.06
CA ALA A 20 -7.64 0.15 -23.87
C ALA A 20 -6.90 -1.13 -24.28
N THR A 21 -5.59 -1.06 -24.51
CA THR A 21 -4.75 -2.27 -24.64
C THR A 21 -3.27 -1.95 -24.39
N THR A 22 -2.96 -1.49 -23.18
CA THR A 22 -1.66 -1.77 -22.58
C THR A 22 -1.90 -2.65 -21.36
N SER A 23 -2.06 -3.95 -21.61
CA SER A 23 -1.77 -4.96 -20.60
C SER A 23 -0.26 -4.87 -20.33
N LEU A 24 0.13 -4.02 -19.39
CA LEU A 24 1.44 -4.09 -18.76
C LEU A 24 1.56 -5.52 -18.24
N ARG A 25 2.46 -6.31 -18.81
CA ARG A 25 2.75 -7.67 -18.38
C ARG A 25 3.13 -7.64 -16.91
N CYS A 26 2.14 -7.86 -16.04
CA CYS A 26 2.24 -7.78 -14.58
C CYS A 26 3.05 -8.95 -13.98
N GLY A 27 3.71 -9.75 -14.83
CA GLY A 27 4.28 -11.04 -14.46
C GLY A 27 5.76 -11.08 -14.13
N SER A 28 6.52 -10.01 -14.33
CA SER A 28 7.93 -9.97 -13.89
C SER A 28 8.41 -8.59 -13.46
N SER A 29 7.48 -7.63 -13.32
CA SER A 29 7.78 -6.20 -13.13
C SER A 29 7.73 -5.74 -11.67
N SER A 30 7.24 -6.55 -10.73
CA SER A 30 7.09 -6.14 -9.34
C SER A 30 8.41 -5.75 -8.63
N PRO A 31 9.57 -6.42 -8.85
CA PRO A 31 10.76 -6.12 -8.06
C PRO A 31 11.40 -4.76 -8.39
N TRP A 32 11.34 -4.33 -9.67
CA TRP A 32 11.86 -3.02 -10.05
C TRP A 32 10.91 -1.89 -9.62
N ILE A 33 9.59 -2.14 -9.61
CA ILE A 33 8.60 -1.18 -9.09
C ILE A 33 8.78 -1.01 -7.58
N ALA A 34 8.93 -2.10 -6.83
CA ALA A 34 9.27 -2.06 -5.40
C ALA A 34 10.57 -1.29 -5.15
N ARG A 35 11.62 -1.59 -5.92
CA ARG A 35 12.90 -0.88 -5.83
C ARG A 35 12.77 0.60 -6.18
N LEU A 36 11.95 0.96 -7.16
CA LEU A 36 11.71 2.34 -7.57
C LEU A 36 10.97 3.13 -6.48
N LEU A 37 9.95 2.53 -5.87
CA LEU A 37 9.08 3.20 -4.90
C LEU A 37 9.66 3.23 -3.49
N TYR A 38 10.27 2.13 -3.07
CA TYR A 38 10.69 1.93 -1.68
C TYR A 38 12.20 1.73 -1.52
N GLY A 39 12.97 1.76 -2.62
CA GLY A 39 14.42 1.58 -2.60
C GLY A 39 14.89 0.13 -2.41
N SER A 40 13.97 -0.83 -2.23
CA SER A 40 14.28 -2.25 -2.06
C SER A 40 13.33 -3.12 -2.88
N SER A 41 13.84 -4.20 -3.47
CA SER A 41 13.03 -5.19 -4.19
C SER A 41 12.28 -6.15 -3.27
N THR A 42 12.57 -6.14 -1.96
CA THR A 42 11.98 -7.04 -0.96
C THR A 42 10.84 -6.38 -0.16
N THR A 43 10.51 -5.12 -0.45
CA THR A 43 9.46 -4.40 0.25
C THR A 43 8.07 -4.94 -0.13
N PRO A 44 7.12 -4.97 0.82
CA PRO A 44 5.74 -5.28 0.52
C PRO A 44 5.18 -4.35 -0.55
N LEU A 45 4.42 -4.92 -1.47
CA LEU A 45 3.72 -4.19 -2.51
C LEU A 45 2.23 -4.31 -2.25
N PHE A 46 1.58 -3.17 -2.03
CA PHE A 46 0.12 -3.10 -1.86
C PHE A 46 -0.41 -4.07 -0.79
N GLY A 47 0.26 -4.10 0.37
CA GLY A 47 -0.13 -4.92 1.53
C GLY A 47 0.34 -6.38 1.51
N LEU A 48 1.08 -6.79 0.49
CA LEU A 48 1.62 -8.15 0.38
C LEU A 48 3.14 -8.14 0.46
N ARG A 49 3.69 -8.87 1.43
CA ARG A 49 5.10 -9.24 1.42
C ARG A 49 5.33 -10.17 0.23
N SER A 50 6.30 -9.86 -0.62
CA SER A 50 6.75 -10.81 -1.63
C SER A 50 7.57 -11.92 -0.93
N THR A 51 6.92 -12.75 -0.11
CA THR A 51 7.57 -13.86 0.60
C THR A 51 7.48 -15.17 -0.14
N THR A 52 6.83 -15.20 -1.29
CA THR A 52 6.93 -16.33 -2.19
C THR A 52 7.08 -15.80 -3.61
N TYR A 53 8.24 -16.10 -4.17
CA TYR A 53 8.29 -16.62 -5.53
C TYR A 53 7.36 -17.87 -5.60
N ALA A 54 6.04 -17.71 -5.39
CA ALA A 54 5.03 -18.75 -5.68
C ALA A 54 4.81 -18.84 -7.21
N TRP A 55 5.73 -18.27 -7.98
CA TRP A 55 5.92 -18.51 -9.39
C TRP A 55 7.24 -19.30 -9.54
N SER A 56 7.63 -20.08 -8.53
CA SER A 56 8.76 -20.98 -8.63
C SER A 56 8.29 -22.27 -9.25
N LYS A 57 8.60 -22.37 -10.54
CA LYS A 57 8.82 -23.59 -11.32
C LYS A 57 7.60 -24.50 -11.48
N GLY A 58 7.37 -24.89 -12.74
CA GLY A 58 6.48 -25.99 -13.07
C GLY A 58 7.02 -27.31 -12.53
N ASP A 59 6.92 -27.51 -11.23
CA ASP A 59 6.85 -28.84 -10.64
C ASP A 59 5.38 -29.09 -10.30
N GLY A 60 4.84 -30.17 -10.86
CA GLY A 60 3.41 -30.42 -11.05
C GLY A 60 2.61 -30.72 -9.78
N THR A 61 2.90 -30.07 -8.66
CA THR A 61 2.20 -30.29 -7.39
C THR A 61 1.08 -29.26 -7.19
N ASN A 62 -0.15 -29.76 -7.31
CA ASN A 62 -1.44 -29.18 -6.90
C ASN A 62 -1.80 -27.76 -7.36
N VAL A 63 -2.48 -27.69 -8.50
CA VAL A 63 -3.24 -26.54 -9.02
C VAL A 63 -4.19 -25.93 -7.96
N GLN A 64 -4.65 -26.73 -6.99
CA GLN A 64 -5.60 -26.30 -5.96
C GLN A 64 -4.98 -25.35 -4.92
N ASP A 65 -3.70 -25.51 -4.58
CA ASP A 65 -3.00 -24.64 -3.60
C ASP A 65 -2.65 -23.27 -4.20
N THR A 66 -2.48 -23.18 -5.52
CA THR A 66 -2.21 -21.90 -6.19
C THR A 66 -3.43 -20.98 -6.21
N LYS A 67 -4.64 -21.55 -6.27
CA LYS A 67 -5.89 -20.79 -6.31
C LYS A 67 -6.21 -20.18 -4.95
N THR A 68 -6.04 -20.94 -3.87
CA THR A 68 -6.30 -20.47 -2.49
C THR A 68 -5.34 -19.36 -2.08
N VAL A 69 -4.05 -19.49 -2.41
CA VAL A 69 -3.04 -18.45 -2.16
C VAL A 69 -3.33 -17.17 -2.95
N GLN A 70 -3.80 -17.29 -4.19
CA GLN A 70 -4.17 -16.13 -5.00
C GLN A 70 -5.41 -15.41 -4.43
N GLU A 71 -6.43 -16.15 -3.99
CA GLU A 71 -7.64 -15.60 -3.37
C GLU A 71 -7.32 -14.87 -2.05
N GLU A 72 -6.43 -15.43 -1.23
CA GLU A 72 -5.97 -14.81 0.02
C GLU A 72 -5.18 -13.52 -0.26
N ASN A 73 -4.31 -13.54 -1.26
CA ASN A 73 -3.57 -12.35 -1.71
C ASN A 73 -4.50 -11.24 -2.21
N ASP A 74 -5.52 -11.60 -2.99
CA ASP A 74 -6.48 -10.63 -3.51
C ASP A 74 -7.38 -10.06 -2.38
N ALA A 75 -7.76 -10.88 -1.40
CA ALA A 75 -8.46 -10.42 -0.20
C ALA A 75 -7.62 -9.41 0.61
N ALA A 76 -6.33 -9.69 0.82
CA ALA A 76 -5.42 -8.78 1.50
C ALA A 76 -5.27 -7.43 0.77
N ARG A 77 -5.15 -7.46 -0.57
CA ARG A 77 -5.10 -6.23 -1.39
C ARG A 77 -6.39 -5.42 -1.30
N VAL A 78 -7.55 -6.08 -1.24
CA VAL A 78 -8.84 -5.41 -1.04
C VAL A 78 -8.88 -4.70 0.31
N LEU A 79 -8.44 -5.37 1.39
CA LEU A 79 -8.34 -4.76 2.71
C LEU A 79 -7.38 -3.56 2.71
N TYR A 80 -6.20 -3.72 2.09
CA TYR A 80 -5.22 -2.66 1.94
C TYR A 80 -5.81 -1.43 1.23
N CYS A 81 -6.45 -1.63 0.08
CA CYS A 81 -7.03 -0.55 -0.72
C CYS A 81 -8.11 0.22 0.07
N LYS A 82 -9.03 -0.49 0.74
CA LYS A 82 -10.08 0.13 1.56
C LYS A 82 -9.48 0.96 2.70
N ALA A 83 -8.54 0.38 3.44
CA ALA A 83 -7.84 1.04 4.53
C ALA A 83 -7.09 2.29 4.04
N LEU A 84 -6.41 2.17 2.89
CA LEU A 84 -5.60 3.24 2.30
C LEU A 84 -6.47 4.44 1.89
N ILE A 85 -7.65 4.20 1.32
CA ILE A 85 -8.61 5.27 0.96
C ILE A 85 -9.04 6.06 2.20
N HIS A 86 -9.28 5.38 3.32
CA HIS A 86 -9.64 6.07 4.56
C HIS A 86 -8.42 6.82 5.13
N ALA A 87 -7.25 6.17 5.18
CA ALA A 87 -6.02 6.74 5.73
C ALA A 87 -5.60 8.04 5.02
N CYS A 88 -5.72 8.09 3.70
CA CYS A 88 -5.37 9.27 2.91
C CYS A 88 -6.45 10.38 2.93
N GLY A 89 -7.54 10.19 3.69
CA GLY A 89 -8.62 11.15 3.87
C GLY A 89 -9.76 11.06 2.85
N GLY A 90 -9.73 10.10 1.92
CA GLY A 90 -10.84 9.79 1.01
C GLY A 90 -11.12 10.85 -0.08
N GLY A 91 -10.29 11.88 -0.20
CA GLY A 91 -10.45 12.92 -1.21
C GLY A 91 -10.27 12.38 -2.64
N ARG A 92 -10.92 13.02 -3.62
CA ARG A 92 -10.87 12.61 -5.04
C ARG A 92 -9.43 12.43 -5.55
N LEU A 93 -8.54 13.37 -5.28
CA LEU A 93 -7.14 13.30 -5.73
C LEU A 93 -6.39 12.14 -5.09
N ALA A 94 -6.57 11.91 -3.79
CA ALA A 94 -5.93 10.80 -3.11
C ALA A 94 -6.44 9.45 -3.66
N ARG A 95 -7.71 9.36 -4.04
CA ARG A 95 -8.29 8.19 -4.71
C ARG A 95 -7.75 7.98 -6.12
N ASP A 96 -7.57 9.05 -6.88
CA ASP A 96 -6.93 8.98 -8.21
C ASP A 96 -5.49 8.44 -8.07
N TRP A 97 -4.76 8.84 -7.02
CA TRP A 97 -3.46 8.26 -6.70
C TRP A 97 -3.55 6.77 -6.39
N VAL A 98 -4.46 6.35 -5.51
CA VAL A 98 -4.64 4.92 -5.15
C VAL A 98 -5.04 4.09 -6.37
N ALA A 99 -5.87 4.63 -7.26
CA ALA A 99 -6.23 3.98 -8.52
C ALA A 99 -5.02 3.85 -9.45
N GLY A 100 -4.24 4.92 -9.65
CA GLY A 100 -3.02 4.87 -10.45
C GLY A 100 -1.97 3.91 -9.86
N TYR A 101 -1.82 3.92 -8.54
CA TYR A 101 -0.91 3.05 -7.82
C TYR A 101 -1.30 1.58 -7.95
N SER A 102 -2.60 1.25 -7.79
CA SER A 102 -3.09 -0.10 -8.01
C SER A 102 -2.95 -0.54 -9.47
N ALA A 103 -3.24 0.30 -10.46
CA ALA A 103 -2.99 0.00 -11.88
C ALA A 103 -1.52 -0.36 -12.16
N LEU A 104 -0.59 0.35 -11.52
CA LEU A 104 0.84 0.15 -11.72
C LEU A 104 1.36 -1.13 -11.06
N VAL A 105 0.94 -1.40 -9.83
CA VAL A 105 1.49 -2.49 -9.00
C VAL A 105 0.72 -3.80 -9.14
N CYS A 106 -0.60 -3.73 -9.24
CA CYS A 106 -1.49 -4.88 -9.33
C CYS A 106 -2.74 -4.50 -10.12
N SER A 107 -2.62 -4.53 -11.45
CA SER A 107 -3.71 -4.19 -12.37
C SER A 107 -4.88 -5.17 -12.18
N SER A 108 -5.83 -4.78 -11.34
CA SER A 108 -7.05 -5.51 -11.02
C SER A 108 -8.22 -4.55 -11.15
N GLU A 109 -9.14 -4.85 -12.06
CA GLU A 109 -10.35 -4.05 -12.26
C GLU A 109 -11.16 -3.88 -10.96
N PRO A 110 -11.38 -4.92 -10.13
CA PRO A 110 -11.98 -4.76 -8.81
C PRO A 110 -11.28 -3.73 -7.92
N LEU A 111 -9.95 -3.70 -7.89
CA LEU A 111 -9.19 -2.75 -7.06
C LEU A 111 -9.29 -1.32 -7.59
N LEU A 112 -9.32 -1.14 -8.91
CA LEU A 112 -9.52 0.17 -9.54
C LEU A 112 -10.92 0.72 -9.24
N VAL A 113 -11.95 -0.12 -9.40
CA VAL A 113 -13.33 0.25 -9.06
C VAL A 113 -13.44 0.58 -7.57
N LEU A 114 -12.77 -0.18 -6.70
CA LEU A 114 -12.74 0.07 -5.27
C LEU A 114 -12.07 1.42 -4.97
N ALA A 115 -10.88 1.69 -5.49
CA ALA A 115 -10.16 2.94 -5.31
C ALA A 115 -11.03 4.16 -5.67
N LEU A 116 -11.73 4.09 -6.79
CA LEU A 116 -12.53 5.19 -7.33
C LEU A 116 -13.93 5.31 -6.73
N ARG A 117 -14.50 4.25 -6.15
CA ARG A 117 -15.92 4.23 -5.69
C ARG A 117 -16.14 3.93 -4.21
N HIS A 118 -15.23 3.24 -3.53
CA HIS A 118 -15.35 2.95 -2.10
C HIS A 118 -15.24 4.19 -1.22
N ASN A 119 -16.15 4.34 -0.25
CA ASN A 119 -16.08 5.37 0.77
C ASN A 119 -15.35 4.79 1.99
N GLY A 120 -14.10 5.22 2.19
CA GLY A 120 -13.26 4.70 3.26
C GLY A 120 -13.80 5.03 4.65
N THR A 121 -13.84 4.04 5.53
CA THR A 121 -14.31 4.15 6.91
C THR A 121 -13.22 3.74 7.91
N GLU A 122 -13.35 4.15 9.18
CA GLU A 122 -12.42 3.75 10.23
C GLU A 122 -12.39 2.23 10.42
N GLN A 123 -13.54 1.56 10.23
CA GLN A 123 -13.65 0.11 10.24
C GLN A 123 -12.76 -0.57 9.18
N ASP A 124 -12.49 0.10 8.06
CA ASP A 124 -11.59 -0.45 7.04
C ASP A 124 -10.13 -0.49 7.56
N LEU A 125 -9.69 0.51 8.33
CA LEU A 125 -8.39 0.49 9.00
C LEU A 125 -8.31 -0.64 10.03
N GLU A 126 -9.34 -0.78 10.86
CA GLU A 126 -9.39 -1.82 11.89
C GLU A 126 -9.34 -3.22 11.28
N ARG A 127 -10.09 -3.46 10.20
CA ARG A 127 -10.06 -4.75 9.48
C ARG A 127 -8.67 -5.05 8.92
N TYR A 128 -8.02 -4.06 8.30
CA TYR A 128 -6.67 -4.25 7.78
C TYR A 128 -5.64 -4.48 8.89
N ARG A 129 -5.73 -3.73 10.00
CA ARG A 129 -4.92 -3.93 11.20
C ARG A 129 -5.09 -5.34 11.78
N ASN A 130 -6.32 -5.81 11.92
CA ASN A 130 -6.62 -7.14 12.44
C ASN A 130 -6.09 -8.24 11.52
N HIS A 131 -6.15 -8.05 10.20
CA HIS A 131 -5.53 -8.96 9.23
C HIS A 131 -4.00 -9.04 9.41
N LEU A 132 -3.31 -7.91 9.59
CA LEU A 132 -1.86 -7.93 9.85
C LEU A 132 -1.51 -8.62 11.17
N LEU A 133 -2.29 -8.38 12.23
CA LEU A 133 -2.12 -9.06 13.52
C LEU A 133 -2.34 -10.57 13.41
N ALA A 134 -3.37 -11.00 12.67
CA ALA A 134 -3.64 -12.41 12.42
C ALA A 134 -2.47 -13.08 11.66
N ASN A 135 -1.89 -12.38 10.68
CA ASN A 135 -0.74 -12.87 9.91
C ASN A 135 0.53 -12.96 10.76
N LEU A 136 0.76 -11.98 11.66
CA LEU A 136 1.89 -11.99 12.60
C LEU A 136 1.80 -13.19 13.56
N ASN A 137 0.62 -13.41 14.14
CA ASN A 137 0.38 -14.53 15.05
C ASN A 137 0.50 -15.89 14.35
N SER A 138 -0.02 -16.00 13.12
CA SER A 138 0.08 -17.23 12.31
C SER A 138 1.52 -17.55 11.93
N SER A 139 2.33 -16.53 11.65
CA SER A 139 3.76 -16.69 11.35
C SER A 139 4.54 -17.17 12.57
N ARG A 140 4.19 -16.68 13.76
CA ARG A 140 4.80 -17.12 15.03
C ARG A 140 4.47 -18.58 15.34
N ALA A 141 3.19 -18.97 15.23
CA ALA A 141 2.76 -20.35 15.46
C ALA A 141 3.45 -21.36 14.52
N LYS A 142 3.70 -20.98 13.26
CA LYS A 142 4.44 -21.82 12.30
C LYS A 142 5.92 -21.98 12.68
N ASN A 143 6.56 -20.94 13.21
CA ASN A 143 7.96 -21.00 13.62
C ASN A 143 8.17 -21.83 14.90
N ASP A 144 7.21 -21.80 15.84
CA ASP A 144 7.28 -22.58 17.07
C ASP A 144 7.11 -24.09 16.79
N ASN A 145 6.27 -24.47 15.83
CA ASN A 145 6.05 -25.88 15.45
C ASN A 145 7.24 -26.51 14.70
N ASN A 146 8.03 -25.73 13.95
CA ASN A 146 9.19 -26.24 13.20
C ASN A 146 10.40 -26.53 14.11
N ASN A 147 10.40 -26.07 15.35
CA ASN A 147 11.47 -26.33 16.32
C ASN A 147 11.22 -27.56 17.20
N HIS A 148 10.08 -28.26 17.05
CA HIS A 148 9.69 -29.34 17.97
C HIS A 148 9.77 -30.76 17.39
N ASP A 149 10.50 -30.98 16.29
CA ASP A 149 10.63 -32.30 15.66
C ASP A 149 11.97 -33.01 15.93
N ASN A 150 12.58 -32.79 17.11
CA ASN A 150 13.71 -33.63 17.53
C ASN A 150 13.92 -33.79 19.05
N SER A 151 12.85 -33.99 19.82
CA SER A 151 13.01 -34.54 21.17
C SER A 151 11.84 -35.45 21.52
N ASN A 152 12.06 -36.73 21.28
CA ASN A 152 11.26 -37.82 21.80
C ASN A 152 11.39 -37.83 23.34
N GLN A 153 10.44 -37.23 24.05
CA GLN A 153 10.28 -37.51 25.48
C GLN A 153 8.85 -37.20 25.95
N ASN A 154 8.17 -38.28 26.32
CA ASN A 154 7.09 -38.30 27.30
C ASN A 154 7.32 -37.22 28.37
N ASN A 155 6.33 -36.35 28.60
CA ASN A 155 5.72 -36.26 29.93
C ASN A 155 4.42 -35.45 29.94
N ASN A 156 3.45 -36.12 30.53
CA ASN A 156 2.18 -35.63 31.03
C ASN A 156 2.43 -34.47 32.01
N SER A 157 2.02 -33.24 31.70
CA SER A 157 1.75 -32.25 32.74
C SER A 157 0.67 -31.27 32.34
N ASN A 158 -0.41 -31.39 33.11
CA ASN A 158 -1.56 -30.52 33.19
C ASN A 158 -1.11 -29.18 33.80
N TYR A 159 -0.86 -28.16 32.99
CA TYR A 159 -0.64 -26.80 33.47
C TYR A 159 -1.71 -25.85 32.94
N ASN A 160 -2.61 -25.54 33.85
CA ASN A 160 -3.56 -24.45 33.84
C ASN A 160 -2.81 -23.11 33.73
N SER A 161 -2.75 -22.53 32.53
CA SER A 161 -2.18 -21.20 32.30
C SER A 161 -3.27 -20.14 32.28
N ASN A 162 -3.72 -19.77 33.47
CA ASN A 162 -4.38 -18.49 33.72
C ASN A 162 -3.28 -17.46 34.00
N SER A 163 -2.93 -16.61 33.03
CA SER A 163 -2.06 -15.45 33.28
C SER A 163 -2.45 -14.23 32.44
N SER A 164 -3.15 -13.31 33.10
CA SER A 164 -2.83 -11.87 33.10
C SER A 164 -2.85 -11.12 31.75
N SER A 165 -4.06 -10.96 31.20
CA SER A 165 -4.39 -10.20 29.98
C SER A 165 -4.46 -8.67 30.20
N SER A 166 -3.37 -8.02 30.61
CA SER A 166 -3.34 -6.54 30.66
C SER A 166 -2.05 -5.88 30.15
N ASN A 167 -1.00 -6.65 29.83
CA ASN A 167 0.23 -6.13 29.22
C ASN A 167 0.49 -6.65 27.78
N SER A 168 -0.40 -7.47 27.21
CA SER A 168 -0.19 -8.07 25.86
C SER A 168 -0.59 -7.16 24.70
N SER A 169 -1.48 -6.18 24.93
CA SER A 169 -2.03 -5.32 23.86
C SER A 169 -1.03 -4.29 23.35
N THR A 170 -0.13 -3.79 24.19
CA THR A 170 0.93 -2.83 23.80
C THR A 170 2.07 -3.53 23.07
N ALA A 171 2.51 -4.69 23.57
CA ALA A 171 3.56 -5.49 22.95
C ALA A 171 3.18 -5.98 21.53
N THR A 172 1.90 -6.30 21.30
CA THR A 172 1.40 -6.68 19.97
C THR A 172 1.29 -5.49 19.01
N LEU A 173 1.03 -4.29 19.53
CA LEU A 173 0.99 -3.06 18.74
C LEU A 173 2.40 -2.64 18.30
N GLU A 174 3.38 -2.68 19.20
CA GLU A 174 4.77 -2.35 18.87
C GLU A 174 5.34 -3.32 17.82
N GLN A 175 5.10 -4.61 17.99
CA GLN A 175 5.47 -5.63 17.00
C GLN A 175 4.81 -5.41 15.64
N LEU A 176 3.58 -4.89 15.63
CA LEU A 176 2.90 -4.53 14.39
C LEU A 176 3.60 -3.36 13.68
N GLY A 177 4.05 -2.34 14.44
CA GLY A 177 4.79 -1.19 13.90
C GLY A 177 6.15 -1.55 13.27
N ASP A 178 6.73 -2.68 13.68
CA ASP A 178 7.97 -3.21 13.10
C ASP A 178 7.78 -3.91 11.76
N LEU A 179 6.53 -4.23 11.38
CA LEU A 179 6.26 -4.83 10.08
C LEU A 179 6.56 -3.86 8.94
N PRO A 180 7.28 -4.31 7.88
CA PRO A 180 7.50 -3.48 6.71
C PRO A 180 6.19 -3.10 6.00
N GLU A 181 5.14 -3.93 6.11
CA GLU A 181 3.81 -3.68 5.56
C GLU A 181 3.21 -2.40 6.14
N VAL A 182 3.37 -2.17 7.44
CA VAL A 182 2.86 -0.97 8.12
C VAL A 182 3.60 0.27 7.65
N ARG A 183 4.93 0.19 7.51
CA ARG A 183 5.74 1.33 7.03
C ARG A 183 5.39 1.71 5.60
N CYS A 184 5.27 0.72 4.71
CA CYS A 184 4.82 0.93 3.33
C CYS A 184 3.39 1.48 3.27
N PHE A 185 2.48 0.95 4.09
CA PHE A 185 1.10 1.45 4.18
C PHE A 185 1.03 2.92 4.59
N VAL A 186 1.73 3.29 5.67
CA VAL A 186 1.76 4.68 6.16
C VAL A 186 2.39 5.61 5.13
N TYR A 187 3.50 5.18 4.52
CA TYR A 187 4.15 5.92 3.44
C TYR A 187 3.21 6.14 2.25
N ASP A 188 2.51 5.10 1.78
CA ASP A 188 1.55 5.20 0.69
C ASP A 188 0.39 6.13 1.03
N ALA A 189 -0.12 6.08 2.27
CA ALA A 189 -1.17 6.97 2.74
C ALA A 189 -0.72 8.44 2.73
N MET A 190 0.50 8.71 3.20
CA MET A 190 1.11 10.05 3.16
C MET A 190 1.31 10.53 1.73
N ARG A 191 1.79 9.65 0.83
CA ARG A 191 2.03 9.99 -0.57
C ARG A 191 0.74 10.25 -1.32
N ALA A 192 -0.30 9.44 -1.09
CA ALA A 192 -1.64 9.65 -1.62
C ALA A 192 -2.23 10.99 -1.14
N ALA A 193 -2.09 11.33 0.14
CA ALA A 193 -2.60 12.58 0.71
C ALA A 193 -1.85 13.83 0.19
N ALA A 194 -0.57 13.66 -0.19
CA ALA A 194 0.24 14.71 -0.80
C ALA A 194 0.04 14.84 -2.33
N PHE A 195 -0.60 13.86 -2.96
CA PHE A 195 -0.68 13.78 -4.42
C PHE A 195 -1.42 14.97 -5.05
N HIS A 196 -0.82 15.51 -6.11
CA HIS A 196 -1.29 16.68 -6.87
C HIS A 196 -1.62 17.93 -6.04
N ARG A 197 -1.17 18.01 -4.79
CA ARG A 197 -1.27 19.23 -4.01
C ARG A 197 -0.14 20.16 -4.39
N ARG A 198 -0.49 21.29 -5.01
CA ARG A 198 0.45 22.39 -5.27
C ARG A 198 0.96 23.02 -3.98
N HIS A 199 0.14 22.98 -2.93
CA HIS A 199 0.42 23.50 -1.59
C HIS A 199 0.75 22.38 -0.60
N LYS A 200 1.29 22.75 0.56
CA LYS A 200 1.55 21.80 1.65
C LYS A 200 0.26 21.13 2.10
N VAL A 201 0.35 19.87 2.52
CA VAL A 201 -0.75 19.16 3.17
C VAL A 201 -1.16 19.93 4.44
N PRO A 202 -2.46 20.22 4.66
CA PRO A 202 -2.92 20.93 5.85
C PRO A 202 -2.50 20.20 7.14
N GLU A 203 -2.26 20.98 8.20
CA GLU A 203 -1.80 20.43 9.47
C GLU A 203 -2.77 19.39 10.05
N GLU A 204 -4.07 19.63 9.94
CA GLU A 204 -5.13 18.72 10.41
C GLU A 204 -5.07 17.36 9.73
N GLU A 205 -4.82 17.34 8.42
CA GLU A 205 -4.67 16.09 7.67
C GLU A 205 -3.35 15.39 8.02
N ARG A 206 -2.29 16.16 8.26
CA ARG A 206 -1.00 15.61 8.72
C ARG A 206 -1.14 14.95 10.09
N GLN A 207 -1.84 15.60 11.03
CA GLN A 207 -2.15 15.04 12.34
C GLN A 207 -3.00 13.76 12.23
N ARG A 208 -3.97 13.73 11.31
CA ARG A 208 -4.74 12.51 11.02
C ARG A 208 -3.85 11.38 10.53
N LEU A 209 -2.93 11.65 9.59
CA LEU A 209 -1.98 10.64 9.10
C LEU A 209 -1.08 10.11 10.23
N TYR A 210 -0.62 10.96 11.14
CA TYR A 210 0.12 10.51 12.32
C TYR A 210 -0.74 9.72 13.31
N ALA A 211 -2.02 10.07 13.46
CA ALA A 211 -2.96 9.28 14.25
C ALA A 211 -3.17 7.88 13.65
N VAL A 212 -3.25 7.77 12.32
CA VAL A 212 -3.28 6.49 11.60
C VAL A 212 -1.98 5.73 11.83
N ALA A 213 -0.81 6.35 11.66
CA ALA A 213 0.47 5.68 11.92
C ALA A 213 0.56 5.12 13.35
N ARG A 214 0.12 5.90 14.34
CA ARG A 214 0.06 5.48 15.74
C ARG A 214 -0.92 4.33 15.96
N SER A 215 -2.06 4.29 15.25
CA SER A 215 -3.02 3.20 15.38
C SER A 215 -2.49 1.86 14.85
N PHE A 216 -1.45 1.88 14.02
CA PHE A 216 -0.71 0.68 13.59
C PHE A 216 0.57 0.42 14.41
N GLY A 217 0.81 1.18 15.49
CA GLY A 217 1.96 1.00 16.36
C GLY A 217 3.27 1.57 15.83
N LEU A 218 3.22 2.37 14.75
CA LEU A 218 4.43 2.96 14.19
C LEU A 218 4.97 4.06 15.14
N PRO A 219 6.26 4.03 15.53
CA PRO A 219 6.85 5.07 16.35
C PRO A 219 6.76 6.45 15.68
N GLU A 220 6.57 7.50 16.49
CA GLU A 220 6.39 8.86 15.98
C GLU A 220 7.58 9.34 15.16
N ASP A 221 8.81 9.07 15.61
CA ASP A 221 10.02 9.46 14.89
C ASP A 221 10.12 8.79 13.52
N THR A 222 9.71 7.52 13.42
CA THR A 222 9.63 6.79 12.15
C THR A 222 8.57 7.40 11.24
N ALA A 223 7.38 7.71 11.76
CA ALA A 223 6.32 8.35 10.99
C ALA A 223 6.74 9.75 10.49
N ARG A 224 7.44 10.53 11.31
CA ARG A 224 8.00 11.84 10.94
C ARG A 224 9.09 11.69 9.87
N GLY A 225 9.94 10.67 10.00
CA GLY A 225 10.93 10.32 8.98
C GLY A 225 10.29 9.99 7.63
N LEU A 226 9.26 9.15 7.62
CA LEU A 226 8.50 8.84 6.40
C LEU A 226 7.88 10.09 5.78
N TRP A 227 7.27 10.96 6.59
CA TRP A 227 6.72 12.22 6.12
C TRP A 227 7.77 13.10 5.44
N TRP A 228 8.96 13.23 6.05
CA TRP A 228 10.05 13.99 5.49
C TRP A 228 10.51 13.44 4.13
N VAL A 229 10.56 12.12 3.96
CA VAL A 229 10.85 11.49 2.67
C VAL A 229 9.79 11.90 1.64
N VAL A 230 8.51 11.76 1.95
CA VAL A 230 7.41 12.13 1.04
C VAL A 230 7.49 13.61 0.61
N GLU A 231 7.81 14.52 1.53
CA GLU A 231 7.99 15.94 1.20
C GLU A 231 9.17 16.17 0.24
N LYS A 232 10.30 15.50 0.47
CA LYS A 232 11.49 15.61 -0.38
C LYS A 232 11.23 15.06 -1.78
N GLU A 233 10.58 13.91 -1.87
CA GLU A 233 10.21 13.31 -3.14
C GLU A 233 9.24 14.20 -3.93
N GLY A 234 8.22 14.77 -3.27
CA GLY A 234 7.31 15.72 -3.91
C GLY A 234 7.96 17.05 -4.32
N ALA A 235 9.03 17.47 -3.64
CA ALA A 235 9.84 18.61 -4.09
C ALA A 235 10.63 18.27 -5.37
N ILE A 236 11.28 17.11 -5.39
CA ILE A 236 12.04 16.61 -6.54
C ILE A 236 11.11 16.40 -7.74
N GLU A 237 9.93 15.82 -7.55
CA GLU A 237 8.96 15.59 -8.63
C GLU A 237 8.52 16.90 -9.29
N ARG A 238 8.27 17.94 -8.49
CA ARG A 238 7.93 19.28 -9.01
C ARG A 238 9.09 19.97 -9.72
N GLU A 239 10.32 19.73 -9.27
CA GLU A 239 11.51 20.24 -9.93
C GLU A 239 11.74 19.54 -11.27
N LYS A 240 11.60 18.20 -11.31
CA LYS A 240 11.63 17.41 -12.55
C LYS A 240 10.56 17.90 -13.53
N GLN A 241 9.32 18.08 -13.06
CA GLN A 241 8.24 18.58 -13.91
C GLN A 241 8.58 19.97 -14.48
N ARG A 242 9.10 20.89 -13.65
CA ARG A 242 9.55 22.22 -14.12
C ARG A 242 10.65 22.13 -15.16
N ALA A 243 11.64 21.25 -14.96
CA ALA A 243 12.73 21.03 -15.91
C ALA A 243 12.21 20.46 -17.24
N PHE A 244 11.20 19.57 -17.22
CA PHE A 244 10.60 19.03 -18.43
C PHE A 244 9.66 20.01 -19.15
N ASP A 245 8.94 20.85 -18.41
CA ASP A 245 8.04 21.87 -18.98
C ASP A 245 8.82 23.04 -19.58
N HIS A 246 10.01 23.33 -19.04
CA HIS A 246 10.88 24.44 -19.46
C HIS A 246 12.34 23.98 -19.62
N PRO A 247 12.64 23.11 -20.61
CA PRO A 247 13.95 22.50 -20.76
C PRO A 247 15.08 23.47 -21.12
N TRP A 248 14.74 24.70 -21.50
CA TRP A 248 15.68 25.71 -22.01
C TRP A 248 15.56 27.08 -21.30
N CYS A 249 14.87 27.15 -20.16
CA CYS A 249 14.77 28.39 -19.40
C CYS A 249 15.89 28.45 -18.35
N GLU A 250 17.05 28.96 -18.75
CA GLU A 250 18.09 29.52 -17.86
C GLU A 250 17.69 30.92 -17.36
#